data_AF-A0A5E4HKP4-F1
#
_entry.id   AF-A0A5E4HKP4-F1
#
_cell.length_a   1.000
_cell.length_b   1.000
_cell.length_c   1.000
_cell.angle_alpha   90.00
_cell.angle_beta   90.00
_cell.angle_gamma   90.00
#
_symmetry.space_group_name_H-M   'P 1'
#
loop_
_entity.id
_entity.type
_entity.pdbx_description
1 polymer ?
#
loop_
_entity_poly.entity_id
_entity_poly.type
_entity_poly.pdbx_seq_one_letter_code
_entity_poly.pdbx_strand_id
1 'polypeptide(L)'
;MAGQNQTGQTPEKKPTTSEQFLGTDLTGLLKESDKLAAASNVNGEVLLKLIEFMVIDKAREREKDLSLAKAYEAKDAVARRDNNQFVAAVIAKQKGCSHRKGKTGGKRSKQNIDYNVYHHTFINGDQVIKCNSCSMKWRPGDTKELIDRNGSKIPNWTNIGWNEALDMCAESTNLPSRSEVPMRRNEDLTVPKTAEGTDVANFQV
;
A
#
# COMPACT_ATOMS: atom_id res chain seq x y z
N MET A 1 23.33 -12.77 39.76
CA MET A 1 24.19 -13.05 38.59
C MET A 1 24.34 -11.76 37.81
N ALA A 2 25.56 -11.24 37.79
CA ALA A 2 25.95 -10.03 37.07
C ALA A 2 26.07 -10.32 35.57
N GLY A 3 25.73 -9.36 34.71
CA GLY A 3 25.72 -9.57 33.26
C GLY A 3 25.59 -8.30 32.44
N GLN A 4 26.68 -7.52 32.43
CA GLN A 4 27.27 -6.82 31.28
C GLN A 4 26.49 -5.69 30.55
N ASN A 5 26.95 -4.47 30.87
CA ASN A 5 27.21 -3.34 29.97
C ASN A 5 27.25 -3.66 28.46
N GLN A 6 26.45 -2.90 27.69
CA GLN A 6 26.75 -2.59 26.29
C GLN A 6 26.67 -1.08 26.08
N THR A 7 27.83 -0.44 26.19
CA THR A 7 28.15 0.86 25.60
C THR A 7 28.34 0.67 24.09
N GLY A 8 27.33 1.04 23.31
CA GLY A 8 27.32 0.87 21.85
C GLY A 8 27.24 2.21 21.11
N GLN A 9 28.40 2.82 20.91
CA GLN A 9 28.81 3.66 19.77
C GLN A 9 27.74 4.53 19.08
N THR A 10 27.79 5.83 19.36
CA THR A 10 27.24 6.86 18.45
C THR A 10 27.96 6.77 17.10
N PRO A 11 27.24 6.72 15.97
CA PRO A 11 27.86 6.68 14.65
C PRO A 11 28.62 7.99 14.42
N GLU A 12 29.92 7.85 14.23
CA GLU A 12 30.84 8.89 13.78
C GLU A 12 30.32 9.43 12.43
N LYS A 13 29.73 10.63 12.46
CA LYS A 13 29.28 11.32 11.24
C LYS A 13 30.53 11.60 10.40
N LYS A 14 30.70 10.81 9.33
CA LYS A 14 31.65 11.15 8.26
C LYS A 14 31.33 12.58 7.78
N PRO A 15 32.34 13.46 7.66
CA PRO A 15 32.13 14.79 7.11
C PRO A 15 31.58 14.65 5.69
N THR A 16 30.40 15.24 5.48
CA THR A 16 29.77 15.37 4.17
C THR A 16 30.71 16.11 3.23
N THR A 17 30.91 15.52 2.05
CA THR A 17 31.77 15.97 0.94
C THR A 17 31.42 17.37 0.38
N SER A 18 30.56 18.14 1.04
CA SER A 18 30.13 19.48 0.62
C SER A 18 31.08 20.60 1.03
N GLU A 19 32.04 20.38 1.93
CA GLU A 19 32.97 21.43 2.39
C GLU A 19 34.32 21.45 1.65
N GLN A 20 34.57 20.53 0.72
CA GLN A 20 35.83 20.49 -0.04
C GLN A 20 35.82 21.29 -1.35
N PHE A 21 34.73 21.99 -1.68
CA PHE A 21 34.57 22.66 -2.98
C PHE A 21 34.62 24.20 -2.94
N LEU A 22 35.09 24.81 -1.84
CA LEU A 22 35.29 26.27 -1.75
C LEU A 22 36.77 26.69 -1.77
N GLY A 23 37.67 25.77 -2.13
CA GLY A 23 39.11 26.02 -2.27
C GLY A 23 39.57 26.24 -3.72
N THR A 24 38.69 26.54 -4.66
CA THR A 24 39.13 26.91 -6.01
C THR A 24 39.68 28.33 -5.97
N ASP A 25 41.01 28.43 -6.11
CA ASP A 25 41.79 29.65 -6.24
C ASP A 25 41.20 30.57 -7.32
N LEU A 26 40.37 31.53 -6.90
CA LEU A 26 39.70 32.53 -7.72
C LEU A 26 40.69 33.33 -8.59
N THR A 27 41.96 33.41 -8.18
CA THR A 27 43.00 34.14 -8.90
C THR A 27 43.46 33.43 -10.18
N GLY A 28 43.35 32.10 -10.24
CA GLY A 28 43.64 31.32 -11.45
C GLY A 28 42.56 31.47 -12.52
N LEU A 29 41.29 31.44 -12.10
CA LEU A 29 40.12 31.63 -12.98
C LEU A 29 40.09 33.02 -13.62
N LEU A 30 40.51 34.07 -12.90
CA LEU A 30 40.60 35.43 -13.44
C LEU A 30 41.62 35.54 -14.59
N LYS A 31 42.78 34.87 -14.46
CA LYS A 31 43.82 34.90 -15.51
C LYS A 31 43.42 34.12 -16.76
N GLU A 32 42.60 33.08 -16.62
CA GLU A 32 42.03 32.35 -17.77
C GLU A 32 40.85 33.10 -18.40
N SER A 33 40.02 33.79 -17.61
CA SER A 33 38.94 34.62 -18.15
C SER A 33 39.47 35.80 -18.97
N ASP A 34 40.59 36.40 -18.57
CA ASP A 34 41.20 37.51 -19.31
C ASP A 34 41.75 37.04 -20.67
N LYS A 35 42.27 35.82 -20.76
CA LYS A 35 42.69 35.20 -22.03
C LYS A 35 41.52 34.88 -22.96
N LEU A 36 40.38 34.43 -22.42
CA LEU A 36 39.16 34.16 -23.17
C LEU A 36 38.43 35.44 -23.62
N ALA A 37 38.45 36.49 -22.80
CA ALA A 37 37.94 37.82 -23.15
C ALA A 37 38.74 38.44 -24.30
N ALA A 38 40.07 38.30 -24.28
CA ALA A 38 40.95 38.76 -25.36
C ALA A 38 40.70 38.03 -26.71
N ALA A 39 40.19 36.80 -26.67
CA ALA A 39 39.86 36.01 -27.86
C ALA A 39 38.44 36.27 -28.42
N SER A 40 37.55 36.93 -27.66
CA SER A 40 36.12 37.02 -27.98
C SER A 40 35.55 38.45 -28.11
N ASN A 41 36.35 39.50 -27.89
CA ASN A 41 35.88 40.90 -27.98
C ASN A 41 34.72 41.22 -27.01
N VAL A 42 34.56 40.45 -25.94
CA VAL A 42 33.56 40.65 -24.89
C VAL A 42 34.27 41.19 -23.64
N ASN A 43 33.72 42.26 -23.04
CA ASN A 43 34.25 42.86 -21.81
C ASN A 43 34.31 41.80 -20.68
N GLY A 44 35.52 41.48 -20.18
CA GLY A 44 35.73 40.45 -19.15
C GLY A 44 34.92 40.67 -17.87
N GLU A 45 34.69 41.93 -17.49
CA GLU A 45 33.82 42.29 -16.35
C GLU A 45 32.36 41.86 -16.53
N VAL A 46 31.84 41.91 -17.76
CA VAL A 46 30.46 41.50 -18.07
C VAL A 46 30.34 39.98 -17.99
N LEU A 47 31.38 39.25 -18.43
CA LEU A 47 31.43 37.80 -18.33
C LEU A 47 31.46 37.33 -16.87
N LEU A 48 32.26 37.98 -16.02
CA LEU A 48 32.33 37.65 -14.59
C LEU A 48 30.98 37.88 -13.88
N LYS A 49 30.31 39.00 -14.15
CA LYS A 49 28.97 39.29 -13.59
C LYS A 49 27.91 38.29 -14.05
N LEU A 50 28.00 37.81 -15.30
CA LEU A 50 27.10 36.77 -15.80
C LEU A 50 27.33 35.43 -15.08
N ILE A 51 28.59 35.04 -14.89
CA ILE A 51 28.95 33.81 -14.16
C ILE A 51 28.44 33.89 -12.72
N GLU A 52 28.65 35.02 -12.04
CA GLU A 52 28.15 35.24 -10.68
C GLU A 52 26.62 35.08 -10.61
N PHE A 53 25.89 35.69 -11.53
CA PHE A 53 24.43 35.55 -11.60
C PHE A 53 23.99 34.10 -11.82
N MET A 54 24.63 33.37 -12.74
CA MET A 54 24.32 31.96 -12.99
C MET A 54 24.59 31.07 -11.78
N VAL A 55 25.67 31.33 -11.03
CA VAL A 55 25.99 30.60 -9.80
C VAL A 55 24.93 30.86 -8.72
N ILE A 56 24.52 32.12 -8.54
CA ILE A 56 23.47 32.49 -7.59
C ILE A 56 22.13 31.82 -7.97
N ASP A 57 21.76 31.83 -9.24
CA ASP A 57 20.51 31.22 -9.70
C ASP A 57 20.51 29.70 -9.50
N LYS A 58 21.63 29.03 -9.83
CA LYS A 58 21.81 27.60 -9.57
C LYS A 58 21.81 27.26 -8.09
N ALA A 59 22.35 28.12 -7.23
CA ALA A 59 22.28 27.93 -5.78
C ALA A 59 20.82 28.01 -5.28
N ARG A 60 20.02 28.96 -5.77
CA ARG A 60 18.59 29.08 -5.44
C ARG A 60 17.78 27.88 -5.93
N GLU A 61 18.06 27.40 -7.13
CA GLU A 61 17.39 26.22 -7.69
C GLU A 61 17.68 24.97 -6.83
N ARG A 62 18.95 24.76 -6.46
CA ARG A 62 19.36 23.67 -5.56
C ARG A 62 18.69 23.77 -4.19
N GLU A 63 18.57 24.97 -3.62
CA GLU A 63 17.88 25.17 -2.34
C GLU A 63 16.40 24.80 -2.44
N LYS A 64 15.72 25.18 -3.53
CA LYS A 64 14.33 24.78 -3.79
C LYS A 64 14.21 23.26 -3.91
N ASP A 65 15.08 22.61 -4.67
CA ASP A 65 15.06 21.16 -4.85
C ASP A 65 15.26 20.43 -3.51
N LEU A 66 16.22 20.90 -2.69
CA LEU A 66 16.44 20.35 -1.34
C LEU A 66 15.23 20.57 -0.44
N SER A 67 14.57 21.73 -0.53
CA SER A 67 13.36 22.02 0.25
C SER A 67 12.20 21.11 -0.14
N LEU A 68 12.03 20.85 -1.44
CA LEU A 68 11.00 19.96 -1.96
C LEU A 68 11.28 18.52 -1.57
N ALA A 69 12.52 18.05 -1.71
CA ALA A 69 12.92 16.71 -1.29
C ALA A 69 12.61 16.48 0.20
N LYS A 70 12.98 17.43 1.07
CA LYS A 70 12.63 17.36 2.51
C LYS A 70 11.13 17.34 2.76
N ALA A 71 10.36 18.12 2.01
CA ALA A 71 8.90 18.13 2.13
C ALA A 71 8.27 16.79 1.70
N TYR A 72 8.78 16.17 0.64
CA TYR A 72 8.34 14.84 0.22
C TYR A 72 8.70 13.76 1.24
N GLU A 73 9.92 13.77 1.77
CA GLU A 73 10.35 12.86 2.82
C GLU A 73 9.47 12.98 4.08
N ALA A 74 9.16 14.21 4.50
CA ALA A 74 8.29 14.45 5.65
C ALA A 74 6.86 13.93 5.41
N LYS A 75 6.30 14.17 4.21
CA LYS A 75 4.97 13.66 3.84
C LYS A 75 4.92 12.14 3.84
N ASP A 76 5.93 11.50 3.26
CA ASP A 76 6.02 10.03 3.23
C ASP A 76 6.18 9.44 4.64
N ALA A 77 6.98 10.06 5.50
CA ALA A 77 7.14 9.64 6.89
C ALA A 77 5.80 9.70 7.66
N VAL A 78 5.03 10.77 7.48
CA VAL A 78 3.69 10.91 8.09
C VAL A 78 2.74 9.85 7.53
N ALA A 79 2.69 9.67 6.21
CA ALA A 79 1.83 8.68 5.57
C ALA A 79 2.11 7.25 6.08
N ARG A 80 3.40 6.88 6.21
CA ARG A 80 3.81 5.59 6.77
C ARG A 80 3.36 5.42 8.22
N ARG A 81 3.55 6.45 9.05
CA ARG A 81 3.12 6.42 10.46
C ARG A 81 1.61 6.22 10.57
N ASP A 82 0.83 7.01 9.83
CA ASP A 82 -0.62 6.99 9.90
C ASP A 82 -1.18 5.66 9.36
N ASN A 83 -0.58 5.12 8.30
CA ASN A 83 -0.91 3.78 7.80
C ASN A 83 -0.63 2.69 8.85
N ASN A 84 0.51 2.74 9.53
CA ASN A 84 0.84 1.77 10.59
C ASN A 84 -0.16 1.82 11.76
N GLN A 85 -0.56 3.03 12.16
CA GLN A 85 -1.57 3.21 13.21
C GLN A 85 -2.94 2.68 12.77
N PHE A 86 -3.35 2.97 11.53
CA PHE A 86 -4.59 2.45 10.97
C PHE A 86 -4.59 0.92 10.94
N VAL A 87 -3.52 0.30 10.44
CA VAL A 87 -3.37 -1.16 10.40
C VAL A 87 -3.44 -1.77 11.80
N ALA A 88 -2.73 -1.18 12.78
CA ALA A 88 -2.77 -1.65 14.16
C ALA A 88 -4.19 -1.57 14.77
N ALA A 89 -4.93 -0.49 14.50
CA ALA A 89 -6.31 -0.33 14.96
C ALA A 89 -7.25 -1.36 14.33
N VAL A 90 -7.09 -1.63 13.03
CA VAL A 90 -7.86 -2.67 12.33
C VAL A 90 -7.57 -4.05 12.91
N ILE A 91 -6.30 -4.38 13.15
CA ILE A 91 -5.89 -5.65 13.77
C ILE A 91 -6.50 -5.79 15.16
N ALA A 92 -6.43 -4.75 15.99
CA ALA A 92 -7.02 -4.75 17.33
C ALA A 92 -8.54 -4.98 17.27
N LYS A 93 -9.23 -4.31 16.33
CA LYS A 93 -10.66 -4.49 16.10
C LYS A 93 -11.01 -5.92 15.65
N GLN A 94 -10.18 -6.52 14.79
CA GLN A 94 -10.37 -7.89 14.31
C GLN A 94 -10.18 -8.92 15.43
N LYS A 95 -9.14 -8.78 16.25
CA LYS A 95 -8.87 -9.66 17.41
C LYS A 95 -10.03 -9.71 18.40
N GLY A 96 -10.67 -8.56 18.64
CA GLY A 96 -11.79 -8.46 19.58
C GLY A 96 -13.17 -8.72 18.97
N CYS A 97 -13.25 -9.00 17.66
CA CYS A 97 -14.54 -9.15 17.01
C CYS A 97 -15.14 -10.53 17.24
N SER A 98 -16.37 -10.59 17.74
CA SER A 98 -17.12 -11.85 17.82
C SER A 98 -17.79 -12.25 16.50
N HIS A 99 -17.74 -11.38 15.50
CA HIS A 99 -18.40 -11.52 14.19
C HIS A 99 -19.92 -11.78 14.24
N ARG A 100 -20.56 -11.61 15.40
CA ARG A 100 -21.99 -11.77 15.61
C ARG A 100 -22.72 -10.44 15.41
N LYS A 101 -23.96 -10.49 14.94
CA LYS A 101 -24.85 -9.32 14.97
C LYS A 101 -25.17 -9.03 16.44
N GLY A 102 -25.07 -7.77 16.85
CA GLY A 102 -25.37 -7.38 18.23
C GLY A 102 -26.78 -7.83 18.62
N LYS A 103 -27.00 -8.22 19.89
CA LYS A 103 -28.34 -8.58 20.38
C LYS A 103 -29.25 -7.36 20.24
N THR A 104 -30.02 -7.27 19.16
CA THR A 104 -31.19 -6.40 19.10
C THR A 104 -32.06 -6.78 20.30
N GLY A 105 -32.40 -5.81 21.16
CA GLY A 105 -32.93 -6.00 22.52
C GLY A 105 -34.31 -6.66 22.65
N GLY A 106 -34.57 -7.75 21.91
CA GLY A 106 -35.74 -8.60 22.04
C GLY A 106 -35.51 -9.69 23.09
N LYS A 107 -36.46 -9.80 24.03
CA LYS A 107 -36.46 -10.73 25.16
C LYS A 107 -36.25 -12.19 24.70
N ARG A 108 -35.24 -12.82 25.31
CA ARG A 108 -35.08 -14.26 25.62
C ARG A 108 -36.01 -15.23 24.88
N SER A 109 -35.45 -15.99 23.95
CA SER A 109 -35.28 -17.44 24.14
C SER A 109 -34.42 -17.99 22.99
N LYS A 110 -33.35 -18.73 23.33
CA LYS A 110 -32.59 -19.63 22.42
C LYS A 110 -32.37 -19.09 20.99
N GLN A 111 -31.96 -17.82 20.87
CA GLN A 111 -31.81 -17.13 19.59
C GLN A 111 -30.66 -17.74 18.78
N ASN A 112 -30.95 -18.24 17.58
CA ASN A 112 -29.96 -18.59 16.56
C ASN A 112 -28.84 -17.55 16.53
N ILE A 113 -27.59 -18.00 16.53
CA ILE A 113 -26.43 -17.13 16.47
C ILE A 113 -26.42 -16.48 15.08
N ASP A 114 -26.95 -15.27 14.96
CA ASP A 114 -26.92 -14.54 13.69
C ASP A 114 -25.54 -13.88 13.54
N TYR A 115 -24.75 -14.37 12.59
CA TYR A 115 -23.46 -13.77 12.28
C TYR A 115 -23.61 -12.53 11.41
N ASN A 116 -22.77 -11.52 11.66
CA ASN A 116 -22.70 -10.32 10.84
C ASN A 116 -21.68 -10.44 9.72
N VAL A 117 -21.77 -11.55 8.97
CA VAL A 117 -20.96 -11.82 7.78
C VAL A 117 -21.86 -11.94 6.56
N TYR A 118 -21.31 -11.76 5.38
CA TYR A 118 -22.00 -12.07 4.14
C TYR A 118 -20.99 -12.59 3.12
N HIS A 119 -21.43 -13.52 2.29
CA HIS A 119 -20.66 -14.03 1.17
C HIS A 119 -20.87 -13.13 -0.05
N HIS A 120 -19.78 -12.84 -0.76
CA HIS A 120 -19.77 -12.02 -1.96
C HIS A 120 -19.03 -12.71 -3.08
N THR A 121 -19.68 -12.85 -4.23
CA THR A 121 -19.05 -13.37 -5.45
C THR A 121 -18.89 -12.26 -6.47
N PHE A 122 -17.66 -12.00 -6.91
CA PHE A 122 -17.34 -11.03 -7.95
C PHE A 122 -17.61 -11.62 -9.34
N ILE A 123 -17.69 -10.75 -10.35
CA ILE A 123 -17.96 -11.13 -11.76
C ILE A 123 -16.88 -12.05 -12.33
N ASN A 124 -15.64 -11.92 -11.85
CA ASN A 124 -14.51 -12.77 -12.25
C ASN A 124 -14.54 -14.17 -11.59
N GLY A 125 -15.55 -14.48 -10.78
CA GLY A 125 -15.65 -15.73 -10.03
C GLY A 125 -14.92 -15.72 -8.69
N ASP A 126 -14.22 -14.63 -8.33
CA ASP A 126 -13.59 -14.53 -7.03
C ASP A 126 -14.65 -14.49 -5.92
N GLN A 127 -14.41 -15.28 -4.87
CA GLN A 127 -15.28 -15.33 -3.71
C GLN A 127 -14.61 -14.67 -2.51
N VAL A 128 -15.40 -13.92 -1.74
CA VAL A 128 -14.95 -13.31 -0.50
C VAL A 128 -16.07 -13.32 0.51
N ILE A 129 -15.76 -13.68 1.76
CA ILE A 129 -16.69 -13.54 2.88
C ILE A 129 -16.23 -12.33 3.66
N LYS A 130 -17.13 -11.39 3.94
CA LYS A 130 -16.80 -10.16 4.65
C LYS A 130 -17.63 -10.03 5.92
N CYS A 131 -16.97 -9.69 7.03
CA CYS A 131 -17.65 -9.26 8.23
C CYS A 131 -17.99 -7.77 8.17
N ASN A 132 -19.25 -7.40 8.40
CA ASN A 132 -19.66 -6.00 8.43
C ASN A 132 -19.22 -5.27 9.70
N SER A 133 -18.98 -6.00 10.81
CA SER A 133 -18.54 -5.41 12.07
C SER A 133 -17.07 -4.96 12.04
N CYS A 134 -16.15 -5.89 11.74
CA CYS A 134 -14.69 -5.62 11.73
C CYS A 134 -14.08 -5.43 10.35
N SER A 135 -14.86 -5.58 9.27
CA SER A 135 -14.38 -5.50 7.89
C SER A 135 -13.32 -6.53 7.50
N MET A 136 -13.12 -7.59 8.31
CA MET A 136 -12.30 -8.74 7.92
C MET A 136 -12.89 -9.38 6.66
N LYS A 137 -12.00 -9.79 5.76
CA LYS A 137 -12.33 -10.49 4.53
C LYS A 137 -11.62 -11.83 4.56
N TRP A 138 -12.34 -12.92 4.37
CA TRP A 138 -11.79 -14.25 4.14
C TRP A 138 -11.94 -14.58 2.65
N ARG A 139 -10.94 -15.27 2.09
CA ARG A 139 -10.91 -15.75 0.71
C ARG A 139 -10.68 -17.27 0.70
N PRO A 140 -11.04 -17.97 -0.40
CA PRO A 140 -10.68 -19.38 -0.58
C PRO A 140 -9.17 -19.59 -0.35
N GLY A 141 -8.83 -20.55 0.51
CA GLY A 141 -7.45 -20.87 0.89
C GLY A 141 -6.94 -20.22 2.17
N ASP A 142 -7.67 -19.25 2.76
CA ASP A 142 -7.31 -18.71 4.07
C ASP A 142 -7.50 -19.76 5.18
N THR A 143 -6.50 -19.90 6.04
CA THR A 143 -6.52 -20.82 7.20
C THR A 143 -6.77 -20.05 8.50
N LYS A 144 -6.88 -20.76 9.62
CA LYS A 144 -7.06 -20.12 10.94
C LYS A 144 -5.84 -19.34 11.38
N GLU A 145 -4.67 -19.72 10.90
CA GLU A 145 -3.37 -19.17 11.30
C GLU A 145 -2.87 -18.14 10.28
N LEU A 146 -3.18 -18.34 9.00
CA LEU A 146 -2.58 -17.60 7.89
C LEU A 146 -3.62 -17.13 6.88
N ILE A 147 -3.38 -15.93 6.37
CA ILE A 147 -4.16 -15.28 5.33
C ILE A 147 -3.22 -15.05 4.15
N ASP A 148 -3.59 -15.50 2.95
CA ASP A 148 -2.81 -15.22 1.74
C ASP A 148 -3.34 -13.98 1.02
N ARG A 149 -2.51 -12.94 0.90
CA ARG A 149 -2.85 -11.72 0.16
C ARG A 149 -1.73 -11.41 -0.83
N ASN A 150 -2.05 -11.50 -2.11
CA ASN A 150 -1.14 -11.18 -3.21
C ASN A 150 0.22 -11.90 -3.09
N GLY A 151 0.22 -13.17 -2.67
CA GLY A 151 1.43 -13.97 -2.48
C GLY A 151 2.17 -13.73 -1.17
N SER A 152 1.66 -12.83 -0.31
CA SER A 152 2.19 -12.59 1.03
C SER A 152 1.34 -13.32 2.07
N LYS A 153 2.00 -14.14 2.90
CA LYS A 153 1.36 -14.80 4.05
C LYS A 153 1.34 -13.87 5.25
N ILE A 154 0.14 -13.51 5.69
CA ILE A 154 -0.11 -12.61 6.82
C ILE A 154 -0.72 -13.45 7.96
N PRO A 155 -0.37 -13.20 9.24
CA PRO A 155 -1.04 -13.87 10.35
C PRO A 155 -2.54 -13.54 10.39
N ASN A 156 -3.36 -14.57 10.58
CA ASN A 156 -4.81 -14.41 10.74
C ASN A 156 -5.16 -14.05 12.19
N TRP A 157 -5.55 -12.80 12.41
CA TRP A 157 -5.86 -12.30 13.74
C TRP A 157 -7.25 -12.67 14.26
N THR A 158 -8.15 -13.20 13.41
CA THR A 158 -9.49 -13.62 13.83
C THR A 158 -9.53 -15.09 14.25
N ASN A 159 -8.49 -15.88 13.95
CA ASN A 159 -8.45 -17.33 14.16
C ASN A 159 -9.60 -18.11 13.48
N ILE A 160 -10.13 -17.56 12.38
CA ILE A 160 -11.25 -18.13 11.61
C ILE A 160 -10.77 -18.37 10.19
N GLY A 161 -10.84 -19.62 9.73
CA GLY A 161 -10.50 -19.99 8.37
C GLY A 161 -11.66 -19.80 7.38
N TRP A 162 -11.38 -19.99 6.08
CA TRP A 162 -12.40 -19.88 5.03
C TRP A 162 -13.63 -20.77 5.25
N ASN A 163 -13.41 -22.04 5.61
CA ASN A 163 -14.51 -23.01 5.81
C ASN A 163 -15.41 -22.61 6.98
N GLU A 164 -14.84 -22.15 8.09
CA GLU A 164 -15.63 -21.68 9.23
C GLU A 164 -16.38 -20.39 8.90
N ALA A 165 -15.78 -19.50 8.11
CA ALA A 165 -16.45 -18.30 7.63
C ALA A 165 -17.62 -18.64 6.70
N LEU A 166 -17.52 -19.72 5.90
CA LEU A 166 -18.63 -20.26 5.09
C LEU A 166 -19.77 -20.77 5.98
N ASP A 167 -19.46 -21.54 7.02
CA ASP A 167 -20.46 -22.03 7.97
C ASP A 167 -21.17 -20.86 8.68
N MET A 168 -20.41 -19.84 9.11
CA MET A 168 -20.98 -18.61 9.66
C MET A 168 -21.88 -17.86 8.68
N CYS A 169 -21.58 -17.93 7.37
CA CYS A 169 -22.41 -17.31 6.36
C CYS A 169 -23.71 -18.09 6.12
N ALA A 170 -23.68 -19.42 6.23
CA ALA A 170 -24.88 -20.26 6.16
C ALA A 170 -25.84 -19.99 7.34
N GLU A 171 -25.28 -19.67 8.52
CA GLU A 171 -26.04 -19.26 9.70
C GLU A 171 -26.44 -17.77 9.69
N SER A 172 -25.90 -16.97 8.78
CA SER A 172 -26.19 -15.54 8.71
C SER A 172 -27.50 -15.26 8.00
N THR A 173 -28.27 -14.31 8.54
CA THR A 173 -29.45 -13.74 7.88
C THR A 173 -29.11 -12.65 6.87
N ASN A 174 -27.84 -12.28 6.72
CA ASN A 174 -27.45 -11.26 5.76
C ASN A 174 -27.54 -11.80 4.34
N LEU A 175 -28.26 -11.06 3.49
CA LEU A 175 -28.34 -11.38 2.09
C LEU A 175 -27.05 -10.98 1.36
N PRO A 176 -26.70 -11.68 0.27
CA PRO A 176 -25.63 -11.25 -0.61
C PRO A 176 -25.92 -9.86 -1.19
N SER A 177 -24.85 -9.12 -1.53
CA SER A 177 -24.94 -7.75 -2.06
C SER A 177 -25.77 -7.68 -3.34
N ARG A 178 -26.50 -6.58 -3.56
CA ARG A 178 -27.34 -6.36 -4.76
C ARG A 178 -26.58 -6.46 -6.09
N SER A 179 -25.24 -6.32 -6.05
CA SER A 179 -24.37 -6.44 -7.22
C SER A 179 -23.92 -7.88 -7.51
N GLU A 180 -24.38 -8.85 -6.74
CA GLU A 180 -24.04 -10.26 -6.96
C GLU A 180 -24.89 -10.83 -8.07
N VAL A 181 -24.21 -11.39 -9.08
CA VAL A 181 -24.85 -12.24 -10.06
C VAL A 181 -25.27 -13.50 -9.29
N PRO A 182 -26.57 -13.83 -9.17
CA PRO A 182 -26.97 -15.08 -8.56
C PRO A 182 -26.23 -16.19 -9.29
N MET A 183 -25.51 -17.06 -8.56
CA MET A 183 -24.89 -18.23 -9.16
C MET A 183 -25.98 -18.95 -9.94
N ARG A 184 -25.93 -18.88 -11.28
CA ARG A 184 -26.67 -19.85 -12.07
C ARG A 184 -26.04 -21.18 -11.67
N ARG A 185 -26.80 -22.04 -10.99
CA ARG A 185 -26.35 -23.41 -10.77
C ARG A 185 -25.93 -23.93 -12.14
N ASN A 186 -24.76 -24.53 -12.24
CA ASN A 186 -24.25 -25.12 -13.48
C ASN A 186 -25.19 -26.20 -14.08
N GLU A 187 -26.33 -26.49 -13.43
CA GLU A 187 -27.45 -27.29 -13.93
C GLU A 187 -28.12 -26.66 -15.18
N ASP A 188 -28.03 -25.33 -15.37
CA ASP A 188 -28.57 -24.63 -16.54
C ASP A 188 -27.61 -24.53 -17.74
N LEU A 189 -26.39 -25.09 -17.61
CA LEU A 189 -25.46 -25.30 -18.74
C LEU A 189 -25.58 -26.74 -19.27
N THR A 190 -26.74 -27.36 -19.11
CA THR A 190 -27.09 -28.51 -19.95
C THR A 190 -27.28 -27.99 -21.37
N VAL A 191 -26.19 -28.04 -22.14
CA VAL A 191 -26.30 -28.04 -23.61
C VAL A 191 -27.40 -29.05 -23.94
N PRO A 192 -28.50 -28.66 -24.60
CA PRO A 192 -29.53 -29.62 -24.96
C PRO A 192 -28.86 -30.73 -25.76
N LYS A 193 -28.74 -31.91 -25.17
CA LYS A 193 -28.32 -33.11 -25.89
C LYS A 193 -29.47 -33.47 -26.81
N THR A 194 -29.43 -32.95 -28.04
CA THR A 194 -30.17 -33.55 -29.14
C THR A 194 -29.67 -34.98 -29.33
N ALA A 195 -30.57 -35.89 -29.73
CA ALA A 195 -30.27 -37.31 -29.88
C ALA A 195 -29.18 -37.61 -30.94
N GLU A 196 -28.74 -36.60 -31.70
CA GLU A 196 -27.86 -36.72 -32.87
C GLU A 196 -26.44 -36.16 -32.64
N GLY A 197 -26.07 -35.75 -31.43
CA GLY A 197 -24.72 -35.29 -31.10
C GLY A 197 -24.60 -33.77 -31.01
N THR A 198 -23.56 -33.32 -30.30
CA THR A 198 -23.28 -31.90 -30.01
C THR A 198 -22.99 -31.10 -31.28
N ASP A 199 -24.00 -30.38 -31.78
CA ASP A 199 -23.79 -29.27 -32.71
C ASP A 199 -23.17 -28.11 -31.94
N VAL A 200 -21.84 -28.07 -31.92
CA VAL A 200 -21.11 -26.86 -31.57
C VAL A 200 -21.26 -25.93 -32.76
N ALA A 201 -22.03 -24.86 -32.62
CA ALA A 201 -22.08 -23.82 -33.64
C ALA A 201 -20.65 -23.33 -33.91
N ASN A 202 -20.18 -23.62 -35.12
CA ASN A 202 -18.88 -23.25 -35.64
C ASN A 202 -18.83 -21.71 -35.71
N PHE A 203 -18.41 -21.06 -34.63
CA PHE A 203 -18.02 -19.65 -34.66
C PHE A 203 -16.72 -19.56 -35.44
N GLN A 204 -16.85 -19.47 -36.76
CA GLN A 204 -15.76 -19.01 -37.61
C GLN A 204 -15.64 -17.48 -37.46
N VAL A 205 -14.40 -17.12 -37.13
CA VAL A 205 -13.72 -15.81 -36.97
C VAL A 205 -14.41 -14.60 -37.59
#